data_AF-A0A1N6N6U9-F1
#
_entry.id   AF-A0A1N6N6U9-F1
#
_cell.length_a   1.000
_cell.length_b   1.000
_cell.length_c   1.000
_cell.angle_alpha   90.00
_cell.angle_beta   90.00
_cell.angle_gamma   90.00
#
_symmetry.space_group_name_H-M   'P 1'
#
loop_
_entity.id
_entity.type
_entity.pdbx_description
1 polymer ?
#
loop_
_entity_poly.entity_id
_entity_poly.type
_entity_poly.pdbx_seq_one_letter_code
_entity_poly.pdbx_strand_id
1 'polypeptide(L)'
;MDIVRAAEAFAAWARTHPQDFGEWETDYLEWPAVYDCARALLADRPFQEWNDAEKQSFLYLLARDNEVEDLADLLAEHPKTLAHVAEHVCATPSSAEAHARWQVAAYLPAIGTEAIPLLVTLVADEDEYVRRRALLSLGALRAPVAERCAVAAWESGLEYQRIAALHVLHEVGSPRFSTYARLAAGDSRPYVRRAAQRLG
;
A
#
# COMPACT_ATOMS: atom_id res chain seq x y z
N MET A 1 10.35 25.40 -5.57
CA MET A 1 9.12 25.03 -4.85
C MET A 1 9.51 23.95 -3.85
N ASP A 2 8.89 23.90 -2.67
CA ASP A 2 9.11 22.84 -1.68
C ASP A 2 7.89 21.89 -1.66
N ILE A 3 7.99 20.75 -0.97
CA ILE A 3 6.92 19.74 -0.95
C ILE A 3 5.59 20.29 -0.42
N VAL A 4 5.65 21.24 0.53
CA VAL A 4 4.47 21.83 1.16
C VAL A 4 3.72 22.68 0.15
N ARG A 5 4.43 23.55 -0.57
CA ARG A 5 3.83 24.34 -1.66
C ARG A 5 3.33 23.49 -2.81
N ALA A 6 4.03 22.39 -3.11
CA ALA A 6 3.58 21.44 -4.15
C ALA A 6 2.23 20.80 -3.75
N ALA A 7 2.08 20.38 -2.49
CA ALA A 7 0.83 19.85 -1.95
C ALA A 7 -0.29 20.90 -1.94
N GLU A 8 0.01 22.13 -1.53
CA GLU A 8 -0.94 23.24 -1.56
C GLU A 8 -1.42 23.56 -2.98
N ALA A 9 -0.52 23.55 -3.96
CA ALA A 9 -0.83 23.75 -5.37
C ALA A 9 -1.74 22.64 -5.91
N PHE A 10 -1.40 21.38 -5.64
CA PHE A 10 -2.25 20.23 -5.98
C PHE A 10 -3.65 20.39 -5.35
N ALA A 11 -3.71 20.69 -4.05
CA ALA A 11 -4.99 20.83 -3.35
C ALA A 11 -5.82 22.00 -3.88
N ALA A 12 -5.19 23.11 -4.29
CA ALA A 12 -5.87 24.24 -4.90
C ALA A 12 -6.45 23.88 -6.28
N TRP A 13 -5.66 23.18 -7.10
CA TRP A 13 -6.10 22.65 -8.39
C TRP A 13 -7.27 21.68 -8.21
N ALA A 14 -7.14 20.70 -7.30
CA ALA A 14 -8.14 19.66 -7.03
C ALA A 14 -9.52 20.20 -6.66
N ARG A 15 -9.60 21.35 -5.97
CA ARG A 15 -10.88 22.01 -5.63
C ARG A 15 -11.64 22.57 -6.84
N THR A 16 -10.95 22.75 -7.96
CA THR A 16 -11.51 23.34 -9.19
C THR A 16 -11.77 22.29 -10.28
N HIS A 17 -11.37 21.04 -10.04
CA HIS A 17 -11.47 19.95 -11.01
C HIS A 17 -12.56 18.97 -10.59
N PRO A 18 -13.43 18.53 -11.52
CA PRO A 18 -14.41 17.48 -11.24
C PRO A 18 -13.74 16.22 -10.71
N GLN A 19 -14.30 15.62 -9.66
CA GLN A 19 -13.77 14.40 -9.01
C GLN A 19 -14.73 13.22 -9.28
N ASP A 20 -15.40 13.30 -10.43
CA ASP A 20 -16.63 12.57 -10.71
C ASP A 20 -16.34 11.21 -11.39
N PHE A 21 -15.11 11.05 -11.91
CA PHE A 21 -14.59 9.85 -12.56
C PHE A 21 -13.25 9.47 -11.92
N GLY A 22 -12.96 8.16 -11.85
CA GLY A 22 -11.71 7.67 -11.27
C GLY A 22 -10.49 8.21 -12.02
N GLU A 23 -9.35 8.26 -11.31
CA GLU A 23 -8.04 8.67 -11.84
C GLU A 23 -7.91 10.14 -12.22
N TRP A 24 -8.85 11.00 -11.81
CA TRP A 24 -8.81 12.45 -12.09
C TRP A 24 -7.52 13.11 -11.60
N GLU A 25 -6.87 12.58 -10.55
CA GLU A 25 -5.59 13.08 -10.07
C GLU A 25 -4.50 13.06 -11.16
N THR A 26 -4.59 12.15 -12.14
CA THR A 26 -3.63 12.03 -13.26
C THR A 26 -3.69 13.20 -14.23
N ASP A 27 -4.78 13.98 -14.24
CA ASP A 27 -4.92 15.19 -15.06
C ASP A 27 -4.08 16.38 -14.54
N TYR A 28 -3.46 16.25 -13.36
CA TYR A 28 -2.62 17.31 -12.80
C TYR A 28 -1.28 17.41 -13.55
N LEU A 29 -1.19 18.35 -14.48
CA LEU A 29 -0.01 18.53 -15.34
C LEU A 29 1.29 18.89 -14.59
N GLU A 30 1.21 19.31 -13.33
CA GLU A 30 2.35 19.73 -12.52
C GLU A 30 2.90 18.61 -11.61
N TRP A 31 2.49 17.35 -11.81
CA TRP A 31 3.10 16.17 -11.17
C TRP A 31 4.64 16.14 -11.30
N PRO A 32 5.27 16.46 -12.45
CA PRO A 32 6.73 16.51 -12.55
C PRO A 32 7.38 17.42 -11.51
N ALA A 33 6.76 18.57 -11.22
CA ALA A 33 7.25 19.50 -10.22
C ALA A 33 7.06 18.96 -8.78
N VAL A 34 5.99 18.19 -8.53
CA VAL A 34 5.81 17.45 -7.28
C VAL A 34 6.92 16.43 -7.08
N TYR A 35 7.23 15.63 -8.11
CA TYR A 35 8.28 14.60 -8.05
C TYR A 35 9.67 15.23 -7.83
N ASP A 36 9.96 16.37 -8.45
CA ASP A 36 11.19 17.13 -8.20
C ASP A 36 11.30 17.60 -6.74
N CYS A 37 10.19 18.11 -6.16
CA CYS A 37 10.16 18.53 -4.76
C CYS A 37 10.34 17.34 -3.81
N ALA A 38 9.71 16.20 -4.11
CA ALA A 38 9.88 14.97 -3.33
C ALA A 38 11.32 14.47 -3.37
N ARG A 39 11.94 14.38 -4.56
CA ARG A 39 13.36 14.02 -4.72
C ARG A 39 14.27 14.93 -3.90
N ALA A 40 14.05 16.24 -3.98
CA ALA A 40 14.84 17.22 -3.22
C ALA A 40 14.70 17.00 -1.70
N LEU A 41 13.48 16.78 -1.20
CA LEU A 41 13.23 16.54 0.22
C LEU A 41 13.88 15.23 0.71
N LEU A 42 13.75 14.14 -0.06
CA LEU A 42 14.32 12.84 0.27
C LEU A 42 15.87 12.86 0.25
N ALA A 43 16.47 13.71 -0.59
CA ALA A 43 17.91 13.87 -0.69
C ALA A 43 18.50 14.81 0.37
N ASP A 44 17.72 15.74 0.91
CA ASP A 44 18.18 16.75 1.86
C ASP A 44 18.41 16.18 3.26
N ARG A 45 17.40 15.53 3.85
CA ARG A 45 17.44 15.08 5.25
C ARG A 45 16.53 13.88 5.55
N PRO A 46 16.84 13.07 6.59
CA PRO A 46 16.04 11.90 6.93
C PRO A 46 14.63 12.29 7.39
N PHE A 47 13.68 11.37 7.21
CA PHE A 47 12.26 11.56 7.54
C PHE A 47 12.00 12.09 8.96
N GLN A 48 12.82 11.68 9.93
CA GLN A 48 12.70 12.10 11.32
C GLN A 48 12.86 13.62 11.49
N GLU A 49 13.63 14.26 10.62
CA GLU A 49 13.89 15.70 10.63
C GLU A 49 12.88 16.51 9.80
N TRP A 50 11.92 15.84 9.14
CA TRP A 50 10.82 16.55 8.48
C TRP A 50 9.89 17.13 9.53
N ASN A 51 9.48 18.38 9.30
CA ASN A 51 8.46 19.00 10.12
C ASN A 51 7.07 18.39 9.82
N ASP A 52 6.08 18.69 10.67
CA ASP A 52 4.74 18.10 10.54
C ASP A 52 4.06 18.45 9.21
N ALA A 53 4.27 19.68 8.71
CA ALA A 53 3.70 20.11 7.43
C ALA A 53 4.31 19.33 6.26
N GLU A 54 5.61 19.04 6.28
CA GLU A 54 6.29 18.24 5.26
C GLU A 54 5.80 16.79 5.27
N LYS A 55 5.71 16.18 6.46
CA LYS A 55 5.17 14.81 6.61
C LYS A 55 3.75 14.71 6.09
N GLN A 56 2.88 15.64 6.49
CA GLN A 56 1.49 15.68 6.05
C GLN A 56 1.38 15.93 4.54
N SER A 57 2.17 16.86 4.00
CA SER A 57 2.16 17.19 2.57
C SER A 57 2.63 16.01 1.72
N PHE A 58 3.71 15.33 2.13
CA PHE A 58 4.21 14.16 1.43
C PHE A 58 3.20 13.00 1.47
N LEU A 59 2.62 12.69 2.63
CA LEU A 59 1.63 11.62 2.76
C LEU A 59 0.33 11.94 2.00
N TYR A 60 -0.09 13.21 1.96
CA TYR A 60 -1.22 13.65 1.15
C TYR A 60 -0.94 13.44 -0.34
N LEU A 61 0.22 13.88 -0.84
CA LEU A 61 0.60 13.70 -2.24
C LEU A 61 0.76 12.24 -2.61
N LEU A 62 1.37 11.42 -1.75
CA LEU A 62 1.43 9.97 -1.92
C LEU A 62 0.03 9.37 -2.08
N ALA A 63 -0.94 9.80 -1.28
CA ALA A 63 -2.32 9.33 -1.40
C ALA A 63 -3.00 9.73 -2.73
N ARG A 64 -2.56 10.80 -3.38
CA ARG A 64 -3.09 11.29 -4.66
C ARG A 64 -2.41 10.66 -5.87
N ASP A 65 -1.14 10.33 -5.73
CA ASP A 65 -0.35 9.62 -6.75
C ASP A 65 -0.65 8.11 -6.77
N ASN A 66 -1.91 7.74 -6.51
CA ASN A 66 -2.30 6.35 -6.24
C ASN A 66 -2.55 5.50 -7.51
N GLU A 67 -2.60 6.15 -8.68
CA GLU A 67 -2.76 5.48 -9.97
C GLU A 67 -1.40 5.27 -10.66
N VAL A 68 -0.50 6.25 -10.56
CA VAL A 68 0.82 6.21 -11.21
C VAL A 68 1.89 5.61 -10.29
N GLU A 69 1.77 5.84 -8.98
CA GLU A 69 2.67 5.30 -7.93
C GLU A 69 4.13 5.80 -8.01
N ASP A 70 4.44 6.85 -8.78
CA ASP A 70 5.79 7.41 -8.96
C ASP A 70 6.45 7.85 -7.64
N LEU A 71 5.67 8.41 -6.70
CA LEU A 71 6.14 8.76 -5.35
C LEU A 71 6.43 7.52 -4.50
N ALA A 72 5.68 6.45 -4.68
CA ALA A 72 5.90 5.20 -3.97
C ALA A 72 7.14 4.47 -4.51
N ASP A 73 7.30 4.44 -5.84
CA ASP A 73 8.51 3.99 -6.54
C ASP A 73 9.74 4.78 -6.05
N LEU A 74 9.66 6.11 -6.05
CA LEU A 74 10.71 6.97 -5.52
C LEU A 74 11.01 6.66 -4.06
N LEU A 75 10.00 6.50 -3.21
CA LEU A 75 10.22 6.18 -1.80
C LEU A 75 10.92 4.82 -1.61
N ALA A 76 10.63 3.84 -2.46
CA ALA A 76 11.24 2.52 -2.43
C ALA A 76 12.73 2.51 -2.81
N GLU A 77 13.19 3.47 -3.62
CA GLU A 77 14.62 3.72 -3.86
C GLU A 77 15.35 4.21 -2.60
N HIS A 78 14.61 4.67 -1.58
CA HIS A 78 15.12 5.15 -0.29
C HIS A 78 14.63 4.28 0.88
N PRO A 79 15.07 3.01 1.01
CA PRO A 79 14.49 2.04 1.94
C PRO A 79 14.54 2.46 3.42
N LYS A 80 15.55 3.23 3.84
CA LYS A 80 15.59 3.79 5.20
C LYS A 80 14.47 4.82 5.43
N THR A 81 14.23 5.69 4.46
CA THR A 81 13.13 6.68 4.51
C THR A 81 11.79 5.96 4.47
N LEU A 82 11.62 4.97 3.60
CA LEU A 82 10.42 4.12 3.55
C LEU A 82 10.13 3.45 4.90
N ALA A 83 11.16 2.93 5.58
CA ALA A 83 11.00 2.31 6.89
C ALA A 83 10.46 3.31 7.92
N HIS A 84 11.01 4.53 7.97
CA HIS A 84 10.55 5.56 8.89
C HIS A 84 9.17 6.12 8.53
N VAL A 85 8.83 6.22 7.24
CA VAL A 85 7.46 6.55 6.80
C VAL A 85 6.49 5.47 7.28
N ALA A 86 6.83 4.20 7.11
CA ALA A 86 5.99 3.09 7.55
C ALA A 86 5.85 3.00 9.07
N GLU A 87 6.93 3.24 9.82
CA GLU A 87 6.88 3.36 11.28
C GLU A 87 5.93 4.48 11.72
N HIS A 88 6.00 5.64 11.04
CA HIS A 88 5.12 6.78 11.32
C HIS A 88 3.65 6.47 11.04
N VAL A 89 3.35 5.87 9.88
CA VAL A 89 1.98 5.48 9.49
C VAL A 89 1.44 4.39 10.43
N CYS A 90 2.27 3.42 10.84
CA CYS A 90 1.87 2.40 11.82
C CYS A 90 1.57 3.00 13.20
N ALA A 91 2.39 3.97 13.65
CA ALA A 91 2.24 4.60 14.95
C ALA A 91 1.05 5.58 15.02
N THR A 92 0.76 6.25 13.90
CA THR A 92 -0.33 7.24 13.81
C THR A 92 -1.15 6.99 12.53
N PRO A 93 -2.01 5.96 12.47
CA PRO A 93 -2.73 5.62 11.23
C PRO A 93 -3.61 6.76 10.66
N SER A 94 -4.10 7.65 11.52
CA SER A 94 -4.87 8.83 11.12
C SER A 94 -4.04 9.94 10.47
N SER A 95 -2.69 9.84 10.45
CA SER A 95 -1.83 10.82 9.78
C SER A 95 -1.76 10.62 8.26
N ALA A 96 -2.24 9.48 7.74
CA ALA A 96 -2.23 9.15 6.33
C ALA A 96 -3.57 8.58 5.87
N GLU A 97 -4.04 9.01 4.71
CA GLU A 97 -5.22 8.42 4.05
C GLU A 97 -4.95 6.97 3.64
N ALA A 98 -6.00 6.15 3.54
CA ALA A 98 -5.87 4.74 3.15
C ALA A 98 -5.10 4.57 1.83
N HIS A 99 -5.24 5.52 0.89
CA HIS A 99 -4.50 5.52 -0.37
C HIS A 99 -2.97 5.60 -0.20
N ALA A 100 -2.47 6.36 0.76
CA ALA A 100 -1.05 6.38 1.10
C ALA A 100 -0.66 5.11 1.87
N ARG A 101 -1.49 4.65 2.82
CA ARG A 101 -1.17 3.49 3.66
C ARG A 101 -1.03 2.20 2.85
N TRP A 102 -1.89 1.97 1.85
CA TRP A 102 -1.79 0.76 1.03
C TRP A 102 -0.55 0.79 0.14
N GLN A 103 -0.15 1.96 -0.37
CA GLN A 103 1.08 2.13 -1.13
C GLN A 103 2.29 1.83 -0.26
N VAL A 104 2.35 2.41 0.94
CA VAL A 104 3.40 2.07 1.92
C VAL A 104 3.46 0.56 2.15
N ALA A 105 2.33 -0.10 2.43
CA ALA A 105 2.27 -1.55 2.62
C ALA A 105 2.77 -2.34 1.39
N ALA A 106 2.45 -1.88 0.18
CA ALA A 106 2.82 -2.54 -1.06
C ALA A 106 4.32 -2.47 -1.37
N TYR A 107 4.97 -1.37 -0.98
CA TYR A 107 6.38 -1.11 -1.28
C TYR A 107 7.35 -1.53 -0.17
N LEU A 108 6.85 -1.85 1.02
CA LEU A 108 7.64 -2.40 2.12
C LEU A 108 8.56 -3.60 1.76
N PRO A 109 8.27 -4.48 0.77
CA PRO A 109 9.22 -5.49 0.33
C PRO A 109 10.58 -4.95 -0.15
N ALA A 110 10.68 -3.68 -0.56
CA ALA A 110 11.95 -3.03 -0.92
C ALA A 110 12.95 -2.94 0.27
N ILE A 111 12.46 -2.99 1.50
CA ILE A 111 13.29 -3.06 2.73
C ILE A 111 13.73 -4.51 3.01
N GLY A 112 13.03 -5.51 2.47
CA GLY A 112 13.26 -6.92 2.76
C GLY A 112 12.59 -7.40 4.04
N THR A 113 13.11 -8.47 4.64
CA THR A 113 12.48 -9.14 5.79
C THR A 113 12.37 -8.29 7.05
N GLU A 114 13.15 -7.21 7.16
CA GLU A 114 13.07 -6.25 8.26
C GLU A 114 11.72 -5.51 8.29
N ALA A 115 10.98 -5.45 7.18
CA ALA A 115 9.65 -4.85 7.13
C ALA A 115 8.52 -5.73 7.69
N ILE A 116 8.78 -7.00 8.01
CA ILE A 116 7.75 -7.95 8.46
C ILE A 116 6.94 -7.42 9.67
N PRO A 117 7.54 -6.84 10.73
CA PRO A 117 6.78 -6.30 11.86
C PRO A 117 5.81 -5.19 11.46
N LEU A 118 6.22 -4.30 10.55
CA LEU A 118 5.38 -3.21 10.03
C LEU A 118 4.21 -3.76 9.21
N LEU A 119 4.48 -4.75 8.35
CA LEU A 119 3.44 -5.45 7.58
C LEU A 119 2.44 -6.21 8.47
N VAL A 120 2.90 -6.76 9.60
CA VAL A 120 2.02 -7.40 10.59
C VAL A 120 1.09 -6.38 11.25
N THR A 121 1.54 -5.14 11.45
CA THR A 121 0.66 -4.06 11.91
C THR A 121 -0.37 -3.72 10.82
N LEU A 122 0.08 -3.53 9.57
CA LEU A 122 -0.78 -3.11 8.46
C LEU A 122 -1.78 -4.18 8.00
N VAL A 123 -1.52 -5.47 8.25
CA VAL A 123 -2.52 -6.53 7.98
C VAL A 123 -3.74 -6.47 8.92
N ALA A 124 -3.66 -5.66 9.97
CA ALA A 124 -4.75 -5.37 10.90
C ALA A 124 -5.35 -3.95 10.71
N ASP A 125 -5.00 -3.24 9.63
CA ASP A 125 -5.53 -1.91 9.32
C ASP A 125 -7.07 -1.92 9.21
N GLU A 126 -7.71 -0.79 9.51
CA GLU A 126 -9.16 -0.63 9.40
C GLU A 126 -9.64 -0.74 7.94
N ASP A 127 -8.82 -0.30 6.99
CA ASP A 127 -9.12 -0.30 5.58
C ASP A 127 -8.82 -1.67 4.96
N GLU A 128 -9.80 -2.22 4.24
CA GLU A 128 -9.68 -3.54 3.62
C GLU A 128 -8.55 -3.61 2.60
N TYR A 129 -8.35 -2.54 1.82
CA TYR A 129 -7.37 -2.54 0.77
C TYR A 129 -5.95 -2.49 1.34
N VAL A 130 -5.74 -1.70 2.40
CA VAL A 130 -4.46 -1.69 3.15
C VAL A 130 -4.14 -3.09 3.68
N ARG A 131 -5.10 -3.74 4.36
CA ARG A 131 -4.91 -5.12 4.86
C ARG A 131 -4.52 -6.08 3.73
N ARG A 132 -5.21 -5.97 2.59
CA ARG A 132 -4.96 -6.81 1.42
C ARG A 132 -3.56 -6.61 0.87
N ARG A 133 -3.10 -5.36 0.68
CA ARG A 133 -1.75 -5.07 0.18
C ARG A 133 -0.68 -5.53 1.17
N ALA A 134 -0.88 -5.33 2.47
CA ALA A 134 0.04 -5.83 3.50
C ALA A 134 0.15 -7.37 3.47
N LEU A 135 -0.97 -8.09 3.32
CA LEU A 135 -0.97 -9.54 3.21
C LEU A 135 -0.18 -10.04 2.00
N LEU A 136 -0.38 -9.42 0.83
CA LEU A 136 0.36 -9.79 -0.39
C LEU A 136 1.87 -9.57 -0.20
N SER A 137 2.29 -8.45 0.40
CA SER A 137 3.69 -8.18 0.73
C SER A 137 4.28 -9.20 1.72
N LEU A 138 3.51 -9.66 2.72
CA LEU A 138 3.93 -10.77 3.60
C LEU A 138 4.16 -12.07 2.82
N GLY A 139 3.32 -12.35 1.81
CA GLY A 139 3.47 -13.48 0.89
C GLY A 139 4.75 -13.39 0.06
N ALA A 140 4.99 -12.23 -0.56
CA ALA A 140 6.18 -11.94 -1.37
C ALA A 140 7.48 -12.10 -0.59
N LEU A 141 7.50 -11.65 0.66
CA LEU A 141 8.63 -11.84 1.57
C LEU A 141 8.72 -13.26 2.15
N ARG A 142 7.77 -14.14 1.81
CA ARG A 142 7.60 -15.49 2.38
C ARG A 142 7.70 -15.48 3.90
N ALA A 143 7.06 -14.48 4.53
CA ALA A 143 7.14 -14.26 5.95
C ALA A 143 6.56 -15.49 6.71
N PRO A 144 7.18 -15.94 7.81
CA PRO A 144 6.67 -17.09 8.57
C PRO A 144 5.21 -16.96 9.05
N VAL A 145 4.74 -15.73 9.21
CA VAL A 145 3.36 -15.40 9.63
C VAL A 145 2.35 -15.37 8.49
N ALA A 146 2.81 -15.38 7.23
CA ALA A 146 1.97 -15.17 6.04
C ALA A 146 0.85 -16.21 5.91
N GLU A 147 1.11 -17.50 6.17
CA GLU A 147 0.07 -18.54 6.14
C GLU A 147 -1.07 -18.23 7.13
N ARG A 148 -0.72 -17.87 8.37
CA ARG A 148 -1.72 -17.56 9.40
C ARG A 148 -2.53 -16.31 9.04
N CYS A 149 -1.86 -15.27 8.54
CA CYS A 149 -2.52 -14.05 8.09
C CYS A 149 -3.44 -14.31 6.89
N ALA A 150 -3.02 -15.15 5.93
CA ALA A 150 -3.85 -15.54 4.80
C ALA A 150 -5.10 -16.30 5.24
N VAL A 151 -4.97 -17.24 6.18
CA VAL A 151 -6.12 -17.93 6.79
C VAL A 151 -7.08 -16.92 7.43
N ALA A 152 -6.58 -15.98 8.23
CA ALA A 152 -7.44 -14.96 8.84
C ALA A 152 -8.14 -14.06 7.80
N ALA A 153 -7.43 -13.68 6.73
CA ALA A 153 -8.00 -12.92 5.62
C ALA A 153 -9.10 -13.70 4.89
N TRP A 154 -8.94 -15.00 4.68
CA TRP A 154 -9.99 -15.85 4.14
C TRP A 154 -11.26 -15.84 5.01
N GLU A 155 -11.09 -16.01 6.31
CA GLU A 155 -12.19 -16.06 7.29
C GLU A 155 -12.92 -14.72 7.45
N SER A 156 -12.33 -13.60 7.03
CA SER A 156 -13.04 -12.31 6.95
C SER A 156 -14.29 -12.37 6.05
N GLY A 157 -14.35 -13.34 5.13
CA GLY A 157 -15.47 -13.52 4.22
C GLY A 157 -15.51 -12.50 3.07
N LEU A 158 -14.57 -11.56 2.99
CA LEU A 158 -14.51 -10.55 1.93
C LEU A 158 -13.96 -11.15 0.64
N GLU A 159 -14.56 -10.79 -0.50
CA GLU A 159 -14.22 -11.39 -1.81
C GLU A 159 -12.73 -11.25 -2.13
N TYR A 160 -12.21 -10.04 -2.03
CA TYR A 160 -10.83 -9.74 -2.38
C TYR A 160 -9.80 -10.24 -1.35
N GLN A 161 -10.15 -10.31 -0.06
CA GLN A 161 -9.31 -10.96 0.95
C GLN A 161 -9.20 -12.46 0.71
N ARG A 162 -10.28 -13.13 0.28
CA ARG A 162 -10.22 -14.56 -0.09
C ARG A 162 -9.30 -14.81 -1.28
N ILE A 163 -9.32 -13.92 -2.27
CA ILE A 163 -8.43 -14.01 -3.43
C ILE A 163 -6.97 -13.80 -3.00
N ALA A 164 -6.68 -12.77 -2.19
CA ALA A 164 -5.34 -12.51 -1.67
C ALA A 164 -4.83 -13.66 -0.78
N ALA A 165 -5.68 -14.19 0.10
CA ALA A 165 -5.37 -15.35 0.92
C ALA A 165 -4.97 -16.55 0.07
N LEU A 166 -5.71 -16.82 -1.01
CA LEU A 166 -5.41 -17.94 -1.89
C LEU A 166 -4.08 -17.76 -2.63
N HIS A 167 -3.79 -16.55 -3.12
CA HIS A 167 -2.49 -16.21 -3.70
C HIS A 167 -1.35 -16.44 -2.70
N VAL A 168 -1.46 -15.88 -1.49
CA VAL A 168 -0.41 -16.00 -0.48
C VAL A 168 -0.19 -17.44 -0.05
N LEU A 169 -1.26 -18.22 0.16
CA LEU A 169 -1.13 -19.65 0.50
C LEU A 169 -0.41 -20.45 -0.59
N HIS A 170 -0.65 -20.13 -1.86
CA HIS A 170 0.07 -20.72 -2.98
C HIS A 170 1.55 -20.32 -2.97
N GLU A 171 1.82 -19.02 -2.89
CA GLU A 171 3.17 -18.44 -2.96
C GLU A 171 4.10 -18.91 -1.86
N VAL A 172 3.59 -19.04 -0.62
CA VAL A 172 4.39 -19.55 0.51
C VAL A 172 4.50 -21.08 0.51
N GLY A 173 3.86 -21.78 -0.43
CA GLY A 173 3.84 -23.24 -0.48
C GLY A 173 3.11 -23.86 0.71
N SER A 174 2.04 -23.21 1.18
CA SER A 174 1.30 -23.68 2.35
C SER A 174 0.68 -25.06 2.11
N PRO A 175 0.81 -26.03 3.03
CA PRO A 175 0.09 -27.29 2.95
C PRO A 175 -1.44 -27.11 2.99
N ARG A 176 -1.94 -25.94 3.41
CA ARG A 176 -3.37 -25.61 3.43
C ARG A 176 -3.89 -25.17 2.06
N PHE A 177 -3.03 -24.86 1.09
CA PHE A 177 -3.45 -24.33 -0.21
C PHE A 177 -4.51 -25.19 -0.89
N SER A 178 -4.30 -26.52 -0.94
CA SER A 178 -5.26 -27.46 -1.58
C SER A 178 -6.66 -27.39 -0.95
N THR A 179 -6.75 -27.18 0.36
CA THR A 179 -8.03 -27.02 1.05
C THR A 179 -8.71 -25.73 0.65
N TYR A 180 -8.00 -24.60 0.70
CA TYR A 180 -8.55 -23.29 0.36
C TYR A 180 -8.86 -23.14 -1.13
N ALA A 181 -8.09 -23.75 -2.02
CA ALA A 181 -8.39 -23.81 -3.45
C ALA A 181 -9.71 -24.53 -3.73
N ARG A 182 -10.00 -25.64 -3.03
CA ARG A 182 -11.28 -26.35 -3.13
C ARG A 182 -12.44 -25.50 -2.61
N LEU A 183 -12.25 -24.80 -1.49
CA LEU A 183 -13.25 -23.86 -0.97
C LEU A 183 -13.51 -22.72 -1.96
N ALA A 184 -12.46 -22.20 -2.59
CA ALA A 184 -12.55 -21.13 -3.58
C ALA A 184 -13.28 -21.57 -4.85
N ALA A 185 -13.06 -22.80 -5.32
CA ALA A 185 -13.78 -23.37 -6.46
C ALA A 185 -15.29 -23.51 -6.20
N GLY A 186 -15.69 -23.76 -4.95
CA GLY A 186 -17.09 -23.82 -4.52
C GLY A 186 -17.70 -22.47 -4.09
N ASP A 187 -16.95 -21.36 -4.15
CA ASP A 187 -17.45 -20.06 -3.71
C ASP A 187 -18.52 -19.50 -4.66
N SER A 188 -19.54 -18.84 -4.12
CA SER A 188 -20.62 -18.21 -4.90
C SER A 188 -20.13 -17.04 -5.77
N ARG A 189 -18.98 -16.45 -5.42
CA ARG A 189 -18.40 -15.29 -6.10
C ARG A 189 -17.52 -15.67 -7.29
N PRO A 190 -17.75 -15.10 -8.49
CA PRO A 190 -17.04 -15.48 -9.70
C PRO A 190 -15.54 -15.12 -9.68
N TYR A 191 -15.14 -14.06 -8.99
CA TYR A 191 -13.72 -13.69 -8.91
C TYR A 191 -12.93 -14.67 -8.02
N VAL A 192 -13.52 -15.14 -6.92
CA VAL A 192 -12.91 -16.16 -6.05
C VAL A 192 -12.72 -17.48 -6.79
N ARG A 193 -13.75 -17.94 -7.53
CA ARG A 193 -13.63 -19.15 -8.36
C ARG A 193 -12.54 -19.04 -9.43
N ARG A 194 -12.44 -17.88 -10.09
CA ARG A 194 -11.39 -17.63 -11.09
C ARG A 194 -9.99 -17.63 -10.50
N ALA A 195 -9.83 -17.12 -9.27
CA ALA A 195 -8.54 -17.20 -8.57
C ALA A 195 -8.11 -18.65 -8.33
N ALA A 196 -9.04 -19.53 -7.94
CA ALA A 196 -8.76 -20.96 -7.77
C ALA A 196 -8.28 -21.64 -9.06
N GLN A 197 -8.88 -21.31 -10.19
CA GLN A 197 -8.52 -21.87 -11.50
C GLN A 197 -7.15 -21.42 -12.00
N ARG A 198 -6.68 -20.23 -11.59
CA ARG A 198 -5.38 -19.69 -12.03
C ARG A 198 -4.20 -20.27 -11.25
N LEU A 199 -4.43 -20.72 -10.02
CA LEU A 199 -3.38 -21.14 -9.08
C LEU A 199 -3.31 -22.66 -8.87
N GLY A 200 -4.29 -23.40 -9.38
CA GLY A 200 -4.34 -24.87 -9.36
C GLY A 200 -3.90 -25.45 -10.69
#